data_AF-A0A7J2GXP7-F1
#
_entry.id   AF-A0A7J2GXP7-F1
#
_cell.length_a   1.000
_cell.length_b   1.000
_cell.length_c   1.000
_cell.angle_alpha   90.00
_cell.angle_beta   90.00
_cell.angle_gamma   90.00
#
_symmetry.space_group_name_H-M   'P 1'
#
loop_
_entity.id
_entity.type
_entity.pdbx_description
1 polymer ?
#
loop_
_entity_poly.entity_id
_entity_poly.type
_entity_poly.pdbx_seq_one_letter_code
_entity_poly.pdbx_strand_id
1 'polypeptide(L)' 'MNEIPPLQKTLVVIKPDGVRRGLVGEIISRFEKRGLKIVGMKMIRVQRDMAEKHYEAHKGKEFYIGLIEF' A
#
# COMPACT_ATOMS: atom_id res chain seq x y z
N MET A 1 3.24 -26.03 -23.54
CA MET A 1 2.23 -25.97 -22.46
C MET A 1 2.61 -24.75 -21.63
N ASN A 2 1.82 -23.68 -21.61
CA ASN A 2 2.14 -22.52 -20.76
C ASN A 2 1.64 -22.83 -19.36
N GLU A 3 2.55 -22.90 -18.39
CA GLU A 3 2.22 -23.08 -16.98
C GLU A 3 1.41 -21.88 -16.47
N ILE A 4 0.37 -22.16 -15.69
CA ILE A 4 -0.36 -21.11 -14.97
C ILE A 4 0.58 -20.59 -13.87
N PRO A 5 0.87 -19.28 -13.82
CA PRO A 5 1.75 -18.73 -12.80
C PRO A 5 1.19 -18.99 -11.40
N PRO A 6 2.06 -19.20 -10.39
CA PRO A 6 1.64 -19.49 -9.04
C PRO A 6 0.82 -18.34 -8.44
N LEU A 7 -0.07 -18.66 -7.50
CA LEU A 7 -0.84 -17.66 -6.79
C LEU A 7 0.09 -16.70 -6.02
N GLN A 8 -0.04 -15.40 -6.31
CA GLN A 8 0.76 -14.36 -5.66
C GLN A 8 -0.08 -13.54 -4.66
N LYS A 9 0.61 -12.94 -3.69
CA LYS A 9 0.06 -11.96 -2.76
C LYS A 9 0.90 -10.70 -2.84
N THR A 10 0.25 -9.55 -2.74
CA THR A 10 0.93 -8.25 -2.71
C THR A 10 0.32 -7.36 -1.63
N LEU A 11 1.11 -6.39 -1.17
CA LEU A 11 0.68 -5.37 -0.23
C LEU A 11 0.17 -4.15 -1.00
N VAL A 12 -1.04 -3.69 -0.67
CA VAL A 12 -1.57 -2.42 -1.14
C VAL A 12 -1.70 -1.47 0.05
N VAL A 13 -1.13 -0.27 -0.08
CA VAL A 13 -1.22 0.78 0.94
C VAL A 13 -2.06 1.92 0.39
N ILE A 14 -3.22 2.17 1.00
CA ILE A 14 -3.98 3.39 0.77
C ILE A 14 -3.35 4.46 1.66
N LYS A 15 -2.64 5.40 1.05
CA LYS A 15 -1.91 6.47 1.74
C LYS A 15 -2.86 7.45 2.47
N PRO A 16 -2.35 8.26 3.43
CA PRO A 16 -3.18 9.16 4.23
C PRO A 16 -4.08 10.10 3.41
N ASP A 17 -3.60 10.60 2.27
CA ASP A 17 -4.37 11.43 1.35
C ASP A 17 -5.56 10.70 0.72
N GLY A 18 -5.38 9.43 0.32
CA GLY A 18 -6.46 8.59 -0.21
C GLY A 18 -7.56 8.33 0.83
N VAL A 19 -7.16 8.15 2.10
CA VAL A 19 -8.10 8.04 3.22
C VAL A 19 -8.82 9.38 3.46
N ARG A 20 -8.09 10.49 3.56
CA ARG A 20 -8.67 11.84 3.77
C ARG A 20 -9.67 12.24 2.68
N ARG A 21 -9.45 11.79 1.45
CA ARG A 21 -10.33 12.05 0.30
C ARG A 21 -11.52 11.09 0.21
N GLY A 22 -11.67 10.15 1.15
CA GLY A 22 -12.78 9.19 1.15
C GLY A 22 -12.69 8.11 0.05
N LEU A 23 -11.49 7.83 -0.48
CA LEU A 23 -11.32 6.94 -1.64
C LEU A 23 -11.20 5.46 -1.29
N VAL A 24 -11.30 5.08 -0.01
CA VAL A 24 -11.06 3.70 0.46
C VAL A 24 -11.97 2.70 -0.27
N GLY A 25 -13.29 2.95 -0.29
CA GLY A 25 -14.25 2.05 -0.93
C GLY A 25 -14.07 1.95 -2.45
N GLU A 26 -13.78 3.07 -3.11
CA GLU A 26 -13.51 3.12 -4.56
C GLU A 26 -12.26 2.31 -4.91
N ILE A 27 -11.19 2.44 -4.13
CA ILE A 27 -9.94 1.68 -4.37
C ILE A 27 -10.18 0.18 -4.17
N ILE A 28 -10.83 -0.23 -3.08
CA ILE A 28 -11.18 -1.65 -2.84
C ILE A 28 -12.02 -2.20 -3.99
N SER A 29 -13.04 -1.47 -4.41
CA SER A 29 -13.94 -1.85 -5.49
C SER A 29 -13.20 -2.12 -6.80
N ARG A 30 -12.13 -1.38 -7.10
CA ARG A 30 -11.30 -1.61 -8.29
C ARG A 30 -10.57 -2.94 -8.26
N PHE A 31 -10.02 -3.34 -7.11
CA PHE A 31 -9.36 -4.63 -6.95
C PHE A 31 -10.35 -5.79 -7.09
N GLU A 32 -11.51 -5.69 -6.43
CA GLU A 32 -12.55 -6.73 -6.48
C GLU A 32 -13.14 -6.89 -7.88
N LYS A 33 -13.45 -5.77 -8.58
CA LYS A 33 -13.93 -5.80 -9.97
C LYS A 33 -12.93 -6.41 -10.95
N ARG A 34 -11.63 -6.38 -10.64
CA ARG A 34 -10.58 -7.03 -11.44
C ARG A 34 -10.47 -8.54 -11.14
N GLY A 35 -11.20 -9.04 -10.15
CA GLY A 35 -11.14 -10.44 -9.70
C GLY A 35 -10.03 -10.71 -8.69
N LEU A 36 -9.39 -9.68 -8.14
CA LEU A 36 -8.39 -9.84 -7.08
C LEU A 36 -9.09 -10.05 -5.73
N LYS A 37 -8.59 -10.99 -4.94
CA LYS A 37 -9.15 -11.30 -3.62
C LYS A 37 -8.42 -10.51 -2.53
N ILE A 38 -9.18 -9.74 -1.75
CA ILE A 38 -8.67 -9.16 -0.50
C ILE A 38 -8.57 -10.28 0.53
N VAL A 39 -7.34 -10.64 0.90
CA VAL A 39 -7.05 -11.73 1.86
C VAL A 39 -6.77 -11.22 3.28
N GLY A 40 -6.70 -9.91 3.48
CA GLY A 40 -6.50 -9.26 4.76
C GLY A 40 -6.50 -7.74 4.62
N MET A 41 -6.97 -7.04 5.65
CA MET A 41 -7.02 -5.58 5.67
C MET A 41 -6.87 -5.09 7.11
N LYS A 42 -6.17 -3.96 7.29
CA LYS A 42 -6.02 -3.30 8.59
C LYS A 42 -5.91 -1.79 8.37
N MET A 43 -6.70 -1.01 9.12
CA MET A 43 -6.51 0.43 9.22
C MET A 43 -5.57 0.71 10.40
N ILE A 44 -4.49 1.44 10.14
CA ILE A 44 -3.51 1.82 11.16
C ILE A 44 -3.14 3.27 11.01
N ARG A 45 -2.80 3.91 12.14
CA ARG A 45 -2.00 5.12 12.15
C ARG A 45 -0.53 4.68 12.20
N VAL A 46 0.17 4.88 11.08
CA VAL A 46 1.58 4.50 10.95
C VAL A 46 2.42 5.40 11.87
N GLN A 47 3.24 4.79 12.70
CA GLN A 47 4.23 5.49 13.52
C GLN A 47 5.50 5.76 12.70
N ARG A 48 6.28 6.77 13.09
CA ARG A 48 7.44 7.21 12.32
C ARG A 48 8.46 6.09 12.08
N ASP A 49 8.80 5.34 13.12
CA ASP A 49 9.71 4.20 13.08
C ASP A 49 9.28 3.14 12.05
N MET A 50 7.98 2.87 11.95
CA MET A 50 7.40 1.96 10.97
C MET A 50 7.51 2.52 9.54
N ALA A 51 7.27 3.82 9.34
CA ALA A 51 7.44 4.45 8.04
C ALA A 51 8.91 4.44 7.59
N GLU A 52 9.84 4.76 8.49
CA GLU A 52 11.27 4.74 8.23
C GLU A 52 11.75 3.33 7.87
N LYS A 53 11.29 2.31 8.59
CA LYS A 53 11.57 0.90 8.28
C LYS A 53 10.97 0.49 6.92
N HIS A 54 9.76 0.92 6.60
CA HIS A 54 9.11 0.58 5.33
C HIS A 54 9.83 1.21 4.12
N TYR A 55 10.33 2.44 4.27
CA TYR A 55 10.99 3.19 3.21
C TYR A 55 12.52 3.22 3.32
N GLU A 56 13.13 2.29 4.08
CA GLU A 56 14.58 2.25 4.30
C GLU A 56 15.39 2.27 3.00
N ALA A 57 14.89 1.60 1.94
CA ALA A 57 15.49 1.60 0.60
C ALA A 57 15.56 2.97 -0.09
N HIS A 58 14.98 4.01 0.51
CA HIS A 58 15.01 5.39 0.03
C HIS A 58 15.84 6.31 0.93
N LYS A 59 16.42 5.80 2.02
CA LYS A 59 17.29 6.58 2.91
C LYS A 59 18.45 7.20 2.11
N GLY A 60 18.69 8.49 2.34
CA GLY A 60 19.71 9.27 1.64
C GLY A 60 19.23 9.92 0.33
N LYS A 61 18.02 9.62 -0.15
CA LYS A 61 17.41 10.36 -1.27
C LYS A 61 16.83 11.68 -0.78
N GLU A 62 16.88 12.72 -1.61
CA GLU A 62 16.42 14.07 -1.26
C GLU A 62 14.97 14.12 -0.78
N PHE A 63 14.11 13.27 -1.35
CA PHE A 63 12.69 13.20 -0.99
C PHE A 63 12.39 12.35 0.25
N TYR A 64 13.38 11.68 0.85
CA TYR A 64 13.14 10.69 1.91
C TYR A 64 12.44 11.31 3.12
N ILE A 65 12.90 12.46 3.60
CA ILE A 65 12.31 13.13 4.77
C ILE A 65 10.86 13.51 4.50
N GLY A 66 10.58 14.10 3.33
CA GLY A 66 9.20 14.42 2.93
C GLY A 66 8.30 13.19 2.79
N LEU A 67 8.85 12.04 2.38
CA LEU A 67 8.11 10.78 2.29
C LEU A 67 7.72 10.23 3.68
N ILE A 68 8.56 10.41 4.70
CA ILE A 68 8.27 10.01 6.08
C ILE A 68 7.26 10.94 6.75
N GLU A 69 7.20 12.20 6.33
CA GLU A 69 6.33 13.24 6.93
C GLU A 69 4.95 13.40 6.25
N PHE A 70 4.74 12.74 5.10
CA PHE A 70 3.52 12.80 4.28
C PHE A 70 2.29 12.07 4.86
#